data_AF-A0A7X7RND8-F1
#
_entry.id   AF-A0A7X7RND8-F1
#
_cell.length_a   1.000
_cell.length_b   1.000
_cell.length_c   1.000
_cell.angle_alpha   90.00
_cell.angle_beta   90.00
_cell.angle_gamma   90.00
#
_symmetry.space_group_name_H-M   'P 1'
#
loop_
_entity.id
_entity.type
_entity.pdbx_description
1 polymer ?
#
loop_
_entity_poly.entity_id
_entity_poly.type
_entity_poly.pdbx_seq_one_letter_code
_entity_poly.pdbx_strand_id
1 'polypeptide(L)' 'MSLNDTPQGERVHIALFGRRNVGKSSLINALTGQEVSIVSAVKGTTTDPVSKAMELLPLGPIMIFDTP' A
#
# COMPACT_ATOMS: atom_id res chain seq x y z
N MET A 1 -4.81 11.37 17.09
CA MET A 1 -3.65 11.63 16.20
C MET A 1 -4.18 11.66 14.79
N SER A 2 -3.92 12.74 14.05
CA SER A 2 -4.25 12.77 12.62
C SER A 2 -3.34 11.80 11.87
N LEU A 3 -3.80 11.26 10.74
CA LEU A 3 -3.01 10.42 9.83
C LEU A 3 -1.67 11.05 9.43
N ASN A 4 -1.60 12.39 9.47
CA ASN A 4 -0.44 13.18 9.11
C ASN A 4 0.52 13.41 10.29
N ASP A 5 0.12 13.12 11.53
CA ASP A 5 0.93 13.40 12.73
C ASP A 5 1.85 12.23 13.10
N THR A 6 1.51 11.00 12.69
CA THR A 6 2.31 9.81 13.01
C THR A 6 3.54 9.73 12.09
N PRO A 7 4.78 9.79 12.61
CA PRO A 7 5.98 9.62 11.80
C PRO A 7 5.99 8.28 11.08
N GLN A 8 6.61 8.18 9.89
CA GLN A 8 6.66 6.90 9.15
C GLN A 8 7.27 5.74 9.95
N GLY A 9 8.25 6.02 10.81
CA GLY A 9 8.92 5.01 11.65
C GLY A 9 8.04 4.41 12.74
N GLU A 10 6.93 5.07 13.09
CA GLU A 10 5.98 4.62 14.12
C GLU A 10 4.77 3.90 13.54
N ARG A 11 4.73 3.70 12.21
CA ARG A 11 3.62 3.04 11.51
C ARG A 11 3.92 1.56 11.36
N VAL A 12 2.87 0.74 11.39
CA VAL A 12 3.00 -0.66 10.98
C VAL A 12 3.21 -0.72 9.47
N HIS A 13 4.28 -1.37 9.02
CA HIS A 13 4.60 -1.54 7.61
C HIS A 13 4.07 -2.89 7.12
N ILE A 14 3.24 -2.87 6.08
CA ILE A 14 2.61 -4.05 5.49
C ILE A 14 3.03 -4.12 4.02
N ALA A 15 3.77 -5.16 3.63
CA ALA A 15 4.22 -5.35 2.26
C ALA A 15 3.62 -6.65 1.68
N LEU A 16 3.12 -6.57 0.45
CA LEU A 16 2.61 -7.72 -0.29
C LEU A 16 3.62 -8.18 -1.33
N PHE A 17 4.04 -9.45 -1.23
CA PHE A 17 4.98 -10.08 -2.13
C PHE A 17 4.32 -11.20 -2.93
N GLY A 18 4.73 -11.36 -4.17
CA GLY A 18 4.22 -12.42 -5.04
C GLY A 18 4.59 -12.19 -6.50
N ARG A 19 4.27 -13.16 -7.36
CA ARG A 19 4.53 -13.06 -8.81
C ARG A 19 3.84 -11.82 -9.40
N ARG A 20 4.32 -11.35 -10.55
CA ARG A 20 3.66 -10.25 -11.27
C ARG A 20 2.25 -10.68 -11.68
N ASN A 21 1.29 -9.75 -11.63
CA ASN A 21 -0.11 -9.94 -12.04
C ASN A 21 -0.93 -10.97 -11.23
N VAL A 22 -0.54 -11.34 -10.01
CA VAL A 22 -1.34 -12.24 -9.14
C VAL A 22 -2.48 -11.54 -8.39
N GLY A 23 -2.71 -10.25 -8.67
CA GLY A 23 -3.76 -9.47 -8.01
C GLY A 23 -3.35 -8.79 -6.70
N LYS A 24 -2.04 -8.56 -6.46
CA LYS A 24 -1.53 -7.86 -5.26
C LYS A 24 -2.19 -6.50 -5.08
N SER A 25 -2.16 -5.64 -6.10
CA SER A 25 -2.78 -4.31 -6.07
C SER A 25 -4.30 -4.38 -5.91
N SER A 26 -4.95 -5.39 -6.50
CA SER A 26 -6.39 -5.61 -6.34
C SER A 26 -6.76 -5.98 -4.90
N LEU A 27 -5.94 -6.80 -4.23
CA LEU A 27 -6.12 -7.13 -2.81
C LEU A 27 -5.95 -5.89 -1.94
N ILE A 28 -4.94 -5.05 -2.21
CA ILE A 28 -4.76 -3.78 -1.50
C ILE A 28 -6.01 -2.93 -1.67
N ASN A 29 -6.51 -2.76 -2.89
CA ASN A 29 -7.72 -1.95 -3.13
C ASN A 29 -8.94 -2.49 -2.38
N ALA A 30 -9.12 -3.80 -2.37
CA ALA A 30 -10.21 -4.43 -1.62
C ALA A 30 -10.08 -4.23 -0.11
N LEU A 31 -8.87 -4.38 0.46
CA LEU A 31 -8.60 -4.20 1.89
C LEU A 31 -8.75 -2.75 2.33
N THR A 32 -8.45 -1.81 1.43
CA THR A 32 -8.43 -0.38 1.75
C THR A 32 -9.74 0.32 1.43
N GLY A 33 -10.67 -0.32 0.71
CA GLY A 33 -11.93 0.28 0.27
C GLY A 33 -11.75 1.52 -0.61
N GLN A 34 -10.53 1.72 -1.13
CA GLN A 34 -10.16 2.83 -1.99
C GLN A 34 -9.64 2.28 -3.30
N GLU A 35 -9.87 3.00 -4.40
CA GLU A 35 -9.06 2.82 -5.60
C GLU A 35 -7.67 3.36 -5.31
N VAL A 36 -6.86 2.57 -4.62
CA VAL A 36 -5.43 2.81 -4.58
C VAL A 36 -4.91 2.37 -5.94
N SER A 37 -4.96 3.30 -6.90
CA SER A 37 -4.22 3.16 -8.14
C SER A 37 -2.73 3.23 -7.80
N ILE A 38 -2.19 2.11 -7.29
CA ILE A 38 -0.74 1.89 -7.09
C ILE A 38 -0.08 1.50 -8.42
N VAL A 39 -0.90 1.28 -9.45
CA VAL A 39 -0.44 0.83 -10.76
C VAL A 39 -0.07 2.06 -11.58
N SER A 40 1.23 2.22 -11.86
CA SER A 40 1.67 3.10 -12.95
C SER A 40 0.92 2.69 -14.22
N ALA A 41 0.30 3.64 -14.92
CA ALA A 41 -0.51 3.38 -16.13
C ALA A 41 0.29 2.72 -17.28
N VAL A 42 1.61 2.57 -17.12
CA VAL A 42 2.51 1.97 -18.10
C VAL A 42 2.86 0.54 -17.66
N LYS A 43 2.48 -0.46 -18.48
CA LYS A 43 2.92 -1.86 -18.27
C LYS A 43 4.46 -1.90 -18.29
N GLY A 44 5.07 -2.24 -17.15
CA GLY A 44 6.51 -2.48 -17.04
C GLY A 44 7.32 -1.48 -16.20
N THR A 45 6.70 -0.51 -15.53
CA THR A 45 7.41 0.60 -14.84
C THR A 45 7.46 0.51 -13.31
N THR A 46 7.01 -0.57 -12.66
CA THR A 46 7.25 -0.77 -11.23
C THR A 46 8.70 -1.23 -11.00
N THR A 47 9.64 -0.29 -11.11
CA THR A 47 11.03 -0.49 -10.67
C THR A 47 11.16 -0.19 -9.18
N ASP A 48 10.34 0.72 -8.64
CA ASP A 48 10.35 1.12 -7.24
C ASP A 48 9.08 0.66 -6.50
N PRO A 49 9.20 0.12 -5.28
CA PRO A 49 8.05 -0.15 -4.41
C PRO A 49 7.27 1.13 -4.13
N VAL A 50 5.95 1.11 -4.36
CA VAL A 50 5.10 2.24 -4.07
C VAL A 50 4.51 2.06 -2.67
N SER A 51 4.58 3.11 -1.85
CA SER A 51 4.05 3.10 -0.48
C SER A 51 2.86 4.03 -0.33
N LYS A 52 1.91 3.67 0.54
CA LYS A 52 0.77 4.52 0.91
C LYS A 52 0.49 4.48 2.40
N ALA A 53 0.33 5.68 2.94
CA ALA A 53 -0.14 5.95 4.30
C ALA A 53 -1.66 5.79 4.41
N MET A 54 -2.15 5.06 5.41
CA MET A 54 -3.59 5.02 5.71
C MET A 54 -3.88 4.55 7.13
N GLU A 55 -5.15 4.62 7.54
CA GLU A 55 -5.63 4.08 8.80
C GLU A 55 -6.33 2.76 8.53
N LEU A 56 -5.91 1.71 9.24
CA LEU A 56 -6.51 0.38 9.14
C LEU A 56 -7.04 -0.01 10.51
N LEU A 57 -8.34 -0.16 10.66
CA LEU A 57 -8.94 -0.57 11.93
C LEU A 57 -8.79 -2.09 12.12
N PRO A 58 -8.48 -2.58 13.34
CA PRO A 58 -8.20 -1.84 14.57
C PRO A 58 -6.71 -1.46 14.76
N LEU A 59 -5.86 -1.69 13.76
CA LEU A 59 -4.40 -1.50 13.83
C LEU A 59 -3.94 -0.04 13.93
N GLY A 60 -4.77 0.93 13.53
CA GLY A 60 -4.42 2.35 13.51
C GLY A 60 -3.60 2.73 12.26
N PRO A 61 -2.68 3.70 12.35
CA PRO A 61 -1.94 4.20 11.20
C PRO A 61 -0.92 3.18 10.67
N ILE A 62 -1.03 2.85 9.39
CA ILE A 62 -0.18 1.89 8.69
C ILE A 62 0.47 2.50 7.45
N MET A 63 1.48 1.80 6.95
CA MET A 63 2.08 2.02 5.64
C MET A 63 1.99 0.73 4.81
N ILE A 64 1.30 0.78 3.68
CA ILE A 64 1.20 -0.35 2.75
C ILE A 64 2.24 -0.18 1.65
N PHE A 65 2.92 -1.27 1.27
CA PHE A 65 3.85 -1.34 0.15
C PHE A 65 3.34 -2.34 -0.89
N ASP A 66 3.22 -1.89 -2.15
CA ASP A 66 3.06 -2.78 -3.29
C ASP A 66 4.43 -3.04 -3.92
N THR A 67 4.80 -4.31 -3.99
CA THR A 67 6.10 -4.73 -4.54
C THR A 67 5.92 -5.27 -5.97
N PRO A 68 6.94 -5.18 -6.84
CA PRO A 68 6.83 -5.64 -8.23
C PRO A 68 6.33 -7.09 -8.40
#